data_AF-A0A928JGW4-F1
#
_entry.id   AF-A0A928JGW4-F1
#
_cell.length_a   1.000
_cell.length_b   1.000
_cell.length_c   1.000
_cell.angle_alpha   90.00
_cell.angle_beta   90.00
_cell.angle_gamma   90.00
#
_symmetry.space_group_name_H-M   'P 1'
#
loop_
_entity.id
_entity.type
_entity.pdbx_description
1 polymer ?
#
loop_
_entity_poly.entity_id
_entity_poly.type
_entity_poly.pdbx_seq_one_letter_code
_entity_poly.pdbx_strand_id
1 'polypeptide(L)'
;MSRTRIGAQTLADGRGIWYNGTGAEEELKGALRELSMDRNGDLRGGLYRLMVREGYPAEFAALVAKEMNTDYLAKRMIAYVSRAGLIPPEEFADEMLAILEDRDRYMRKHLAEDAQAKVSDLFRYGLNTDDTGEE
;
A
#
# COMPACT_ATOMS: atom_id res chain seq x y z
N MET A 1 9.57 -31.77 20.94
CA MET A 1 9.21 -31.07 19.69
C MET A 1 9.41 -29.58 19.94
N SER A 2 10.43 -29.02 19.30
CA SER A 2 11.08 -27.76 19.68
C SER A 2 10.29 -26.54 19.24
N ARG A 3 10.11 -25.57 20.15
CA ARG A 3 9.61 -24.23 19.86
C ARG A 3 10.73 -23.44 19.16
N THR A 4 10.59 -23.20 17.87
CA THR A 4 11.57 -22.40 17.12
C THR A 4 11.28 -20.92 17.35
N ARG A 5 12.26 -20.29 18.00
CA ARG A 5 12.43 -18.85 18.25
C ARG A 5 12.50 -18.12 16.90
N ILE A 6 11.44 -17.40 16.50
CA ILE A 6 11.50 -16.50 15.34
C ILE A 6 12.06 -15.17 15.83
N GLY A 7 13.29 -14.89 15.41
CA GLY A 7 14.11 -13.76 15.83
C GLY A 7 13.65 -12.42 15.30
N ALA A 8 13.98 -11.40 16.08
CA ALA A 8 13.66 -9.99 15.93
C ALA A 8 14.47 -9.26 14.84
N GLN A 9 14.41 -9.68 13.57
CA GLN A 9 15.26 -9.10 12.52
C GLN A 9 14.54 -8.69 11.23
N THR A 10 13.27 -8.30 11.33
CA THR A 10 12.42 -7.99 10.16
C THR A 10 11.90 -6.55 10.18
N LEU A 11 12.66 -5.61 10.75
CA LEU A 11 12.28 -4.19 10.85
C LEU A 11 13.13 -3.25 9.98
N ALA A 12 13.99 -3.78 9.10
CA ALA A 12 15.01 -2.98 8.42
C ALA A 12 14.70 -2.57 6.96
N ASP A 13 13.77 -3.20 6.25
CA ASP A 13 13.64 -2.99 4.79
C ASP A 13 12.32 -2.36 4.31
N GLY A 14 11.42 -1.98 5.21
CA GLY A 14 10.19 -1.25 4.86
C GLY A 14 9.24 -1.99 3.92
N ARG A 15 9.44 -3.29 3.67
CA ARG A 15 8.49 -4.14 2.94
C ARG A 15 7.70 -4.92 3.98
N GLY A 16 6.46 -4.48 4.20
CA GLY A 16 5.54 -5.04 5.17
C GLY A 16 5.46 -6.56 5.09
N ILE A 17 5.61 -7.19 6.24
CA ILE A 17 5.55 -8.63 6.48
C ILE A 17 4.09 -9.08 6.36
N TRP A 18 3.54 -9.19 5.14
CA TRP A 18 2.14 -9.63 4.96
C TRP A 18 1.95 -10.64 3.82
N TYR A 19 2.98 -11.41 3.47
CA TYR A 19 2.83 -12.56 2.57
C TYR A 19 3.80 -13.67 2.99
N ASN A 20 3.44 -14.46 3.99
CA ASN A 20 4.14 -15.71 4.28
C ASN A 20 3.14 -16.86 4.23
N GLY A 21 3.00 -17.49 3.05
CA GLY A 21 2.23 -18.72 2.87
C GLY A 21 1.71 -18.89 1.45
N THR A 22 2.19 -19.91 0.76
CA THR A 22 1.98 -20.25 -0.66
C THR A 22 0.51 -20.43 -1.10
N GLY A 23 -0.46 -20.48 -0.19
CA GLY A 23 -1.90 -20.51 -0.53
C GLY A 23 -2.54 -19.13 -0.67
N ALA A 24 -2.14 -18.18 0.17
CA ALA A 24 -2.79 -16.88 0.29
C ALA A 24 -2.37 -15.90 -0.83
N GLU A 25 -1.30 -16.22 -1.55
CA GLU A 25 -0.87 -15.53 -2.77
C GLU A 25 -1.63 -16.03 -4.00
N GLU A 26 -1.91 -17.34 -4.06
CA GLU A 26 -2.67 -17.94 -5.17
C GLU A 26 -4.16 -17.59 -5.11
N GLU A 27 -4.76 -17.52 -3.91
CA GLU A 27 -6.11 -16.99 -3.74
C GLU A 27 -6.23 -15.53 -4.16
N LEU A 28 -5.24 -14.70 -3.78
CA LEU A 28 -5.18 -13.32 -4.21
C LEU A 28 -5.02 -13.21 -5.74
N LYS A 29 -4.10 -13.98 -6.33
CA LYS A 29 -3.94 -14.03 -7.79
C LYS A 29 -5.21 -14.51 -8.48
N GLY A 30 -5.92 -15.47 -7.90
CA GLY A 30 -7.22 -15.95 -8.37
C GLY A 30 -8.27 -14.84 -8.37
N ALA A 31 -8.48 -14.18 -7.23
CA ALA A 31 -9.40 -13.06 -7.09
C ALA A 31 -9.01 -11.89 -8.01
N LEU A 32 -7.73 -11.53 -8.09
CA LEU A 32 -7.25 -10.50 -9.00
C LEU A 32 -7.41 -10.89 -10.47
N ARG A 33 -7.27 -12.17 -10.82
CA ARG A 33 -7.50 -12.65 -12.19
C ARG A 33 -8.99 -12.59 -12.56
N GLU A 34 -9.87 -12.96 -11.64
CA GLU A 34 -11.32 -12.83 -11.81
C GLU A 34 -11.72 -11.35 -11.96
N LEU A 35 -11.20 -10.47 -11.10
CA LEU A 35 -11.50 -9.04 -11.13
C LEU A 35 -10.86 -8.32 -12.32
N SER A 36 -9.66 -8.74 -12.76
CA SER A 36 -8.99 -8.17 -13.94
C SER A 36 -9.55 -8.68 -15.27
N MET A 37 -10.32 -9.77 -15.26
CA MET A 37 -11.10 -10.25 -16.41
C MET A 37 -12.38 -9.44 -16.65
N ASP A 38 -12.80 -8.57 -15.72
CA ASP A 38 -13.84 -7.59 -16.02
C ASP A 38 -13.33 -6.58 -17.07
N ARG A 39 -14.18 -6.21 -18.03
CA ARG A 39 -13.83 -5.65 -19.36
C ARG A 39 -12.99 -4.36 -19.39
N ASN A 40 -12.57 -3.83 -18.23
CA ASN A 40 -11.84 -2.57 -18.09
C ASN A 40 -10.58 -2.64 -17.20
N GLY A 41 -10.27 -3.76 -16.53
CA GLY A 41 -9.12 -3.86 -15.62
C GLY A 41 -9.18 -2.96 -14.38
N ASP A 42 -10.34 -2.35 -14.09
CA ASP A 42 -10.54 -1.40 -12.99
C ASP A 42 -10.69 -2.12 -11.65
N LEU A 43 -9.62 -2.14 -10.87
CA LEU A 43 -9.58 -2.81 -9.57
C LEU A 43 -10.47 -2.14 -8.52
N ARG A 44 -10.80 -0.85 -8.68
CA ARG A 44 -11.75 -0.15 -7.80
C ARG A 44 -13.17 -0.64 -8.03
N GLY A 45 -13.62 -0.69 -9.28
CA GLY A 45 -14.90 -1.29 -9.65
C GLY A 45 -14.96 -2.78 -9.28
N GLY A 46 -13.82 -3.47 -9.37
CA GLY A 46 -13.65 -4.83 -8.87
C GLY A 46 -13.89 -4.97 -7.37
N LEU A 47 -13.22 -4.15 -6.56
CA LEU A 47 -13.39 -4.09 -5.11
C LEU A 47 -14.84 -3.76 -4.72
N TYR A 48 -15.46 -2.78 -5.37
CA TYR A 48 -16.86 -2.43 -5.14
C TYR A 48 -17.78 -3.65 -5.32
N ARG A 49 -17.68 -4.34 -6.47
CA ARG A 49 -18.52 -5.51 -6.75
C ARG A 49 -18.25 -6.66 -5.78
N LEU A 50 -16.99 -6.86 -5.42
CA LEU A 50 -16.60 -7.86 -4.42
C LEU A 50 -17.30 -7.57 -3.10
N MET A 51 -17.21 -6.35 -2.58
CA MET A 51 -17.86 -5.97 -1.33
C MET A 51 -19.39 -6.13 -1.39
N VAL A 52 -20.04 -5.69 -2.47
CA VAL A 52 -21.49 -5.86 -2.62
C VAL A 52 -21.87 -7.35 -2.68
N ARG A 53 -21.06 -8.19 -3.34
CA ARG A 53 -21.26 -9.64 -3.42
C ARG A 53 -21.13 -10.31 -2.05
N GLU A 54 -20.15 -9.91 -1.26
CA GLU A 54 -19.96 -10.44 0.09
C GLU A 54 -21.12 -10.01 1.01
N GLY A 55 -21.72 -8.84 0.79
CA GLY A 55 -22.94 -8.41 1.50
C GLY A 55 -22.82 -7.04 2.18
N TYR A 56 -21.78 -6.27 1.89
CA TYR A 56 -21.63 -4.93 2.43
C TYR A 56 -22.65 -3.95 1.79
N PRO A 57 -23.12 -2.93 2.53
CA PRO A 57 -23.97 -1.89 1.96
C PRO A 57 -23.31 -1.22 0.75
N ALA A 58 -24.07 -1.03 -0.33
CA ALA A 58 -23.55 -0.45 -1.57
C ALA A 58 -22.93 0.94 -1.38
N GLU A 59 -23.51 1.77 -0.50
CA GLU A 59 -22.98 3.10 -0.16
C GLU A 59 -21.61 3.02 0.51
N PHE A 60 -21.42 2.05 1.41
CA PHE A 60 -20.13 1.80 2.06
C PHE A 60 -19.09 1.30 1.06
N ALA A 61 -19.45 0.32 0.23
CA ALA A 61 -18.58 -0.19 -0.82
C ALA A 61 -18.15 0.90 -1.81
N ALA A 62 -19.06 1.82 -2.16
CA ALA A 62 -18.77 2.94 -3.04
C ALA A 62 -17.79 3.94 -2.41
N LEU A 63 -17.96 4.24 -1.11
CA LEU A 63 -17.04 5.10 -0.36
C LEU A 63 -15.63 4.50 -0.35
N VAL A 64 -15.52 3.23 0.01
CA VAL A 64 -14.22 2.53 0.05
C VAL A 64 -13.55 2.52 -1.31
N ALA A 65 -14.27 2.13 -2.37
CA ALA A 65 -13.72 2.09 -3.71
C ALA A 65 -13.24 3.47 -4.20
N LYS A 66 -13.87 4.54 -3.73
CA LYS A 66 -13.47 5.92 -4.00
C LYS A 66 -12.19 6.32 -3.25
N GLU A 67 -12.08 5.97 -1.97
CA GLU A 67 -10.88 6.25 -1.16
C GLU A 67 -9.66 5.45 -1.63
N MET A 68 -9.88 4.24 -2.16
CA MET A 68 -8.85 3.41 -2.80
C MET A 68 -8.50 3.92 -4.20
N ASN A 69 -7.95 5.13 -4.26
CA ASN A 69 -7.75 5.89 -5.50
C ASN A 69 -6.74 5.29 -6.50
N THR A 70 -5.89 4.35 -6.06
CA THR A 70 -4.93 3.64 -6.94
C THR A 70 -5.13 2.13 -6.87
N ASP A 71 -4.74 1.44 -7.96
CA ASP A 71 -4.75 -0.02 -8.05
C ASP A 71 -3.93 -0.68 -6.95
N TYR A 72 -2.89 -0.01 -6.44
CA TYR A 72 -2.08 -0.52 -5.33
C TYR A 72 -2.90 -0.63 -4.03
N LEU A 73 -3.67 0.42 -3.69
CA LEU A 73 -4.51 0.41 -2.49
C LEU A 73 -5.69 -0.56 -2.66
N ALA A 74 -6.33 -0.55 -3.84
CA ALA A 74 -7.43 -1.45 -4.16
C ALA A 74 -7.01 -2.94 -4.07
N LYS A 75 -5.82 -3.30 -4.59
CA LYS A 75 -5.26 -4.66 -4.46
C LYS A 75 -5.07 -5.09 -3.01
N ARG A 76 -4.60 -4.19 -2.14
CA ARG A 76 -4.46 -4.48 -0.71
C ARG A 76 -5.82 -4.79 -0.10
N MET A 77 -6.83 -3.95 -0.35
CA MET A 77 -8.19 -4.19 0.16
C MET A 77 -8.82 -5.48 -0.37
N ILE A 78 -8.64 -5.79 -1.66
CA ILE A 78 -9.10 -7.07 -2.24
C ILE A 78 -8.48 -8.25 -1.49
N ALA A 79 -7.18 -8.19 -1.18
CA ALA A 79 -6.50 -9.26 -0.44
C ALA A 79 -7.08 -9.48 0.96
N TYR A 80 -7.46 -8.40 1.66
CA TYR A 80 -8.09 -8.50 2.99
C TYR A 80 -9.47 -9.15 2.90
N VAL A 81 -10.33 -8.66 1.99
CA VAL A 81 -11.69 -9.18 1.80
C VAL A 81 -11.68 -10.65 1.38
N SER A 82 -10.80 -11.02 0.45
CA SER A 82 -10.73 -12.39 -0.06
C SER A 82 -10.22 -13.40 0.97
N ARG A 83 -9.46 -12.99 1.99
CA ARG A 83 -8.93 -13.90 3.02
C ARG A 83 -9.86 -14.08 4.21
N ALA A 84 -10.51 -13.00 4.64
CA ALA A 84 -11.23 -12.98 5.91
C ALA A 84 -12.73 -13.28 5.77
N GLY A 85 -13.28 -13.24 4.56
CA GLY A 85 -14.73 -13.34 4.35
C GLY A 85 -15.44 -12.06 4.78
N LEU A 86 -16.68 -12.18 5.29
CA LEU A 86 -17.44 -11.05 5.79
C LEU A 86 -16.87 -10.52 7.12
N ILE A 87 -15.89 -9.62 7.04
CA ILE A 87 -15.37 -8.88 8.19
C ILE A 87 -16.36 -7.79 8.64
N PRO A 88 -16.41 -7.47 9.94
CA PRO A 88 -17.18 -6.34 10.42
C PRO A 88 -16.76 -5.05 9.69
N PRO A 89 -17.71 -4.15 9.36
CA PRO A 89 -17.41 -2.88 8.70
C PRO A 89 -16.36 -2.04 9.44
N GLU A 90 -16.28 -2.17 10.77
CA GLU A 90 -15.31 -1.50 11.63
C GLU A 90 -13.88 -1.98 11.34
N GLU A 91 -13.65 -3.29 11.37
CA GLU A 91 -12.34 -3.89 11.05
C GLU A 91 -11.92 -3.58 9.61
N PHE A 92 -12.89 -3.58 8.69
CA PHE A 92 -12.66 -3.17 7.31
C PHE A 92 -12.17 -1.71 7.23
N ALA A 93 -12.84 -0.80 7.95
CA ALA A 93 -12.51 0.61 7.95
C ALA A 93 -11.13 0.88 8.57
N ASP A 94 -10.78 0.16 9.64
CA ASP A 94 -9.46 0.26 10.28
C ASP A 94 -8.33 -0.13 9.31
N GLU A 95 -8.49 -1.23 8.56
CA GLU A 95 -7.50 -1.64 7.55
C GLU A 95 -7.40 -0.63 6.40
N MET A 96 -8.53 -0.07 5.97
CA MET A 96 -8.53 1.03 5.00
C MET A 96 -7.73 2.23 5.53
N LEU A 97 -7.95 2.65 6.78
CA LEU A 97 -7.23 3.77 7.39
C LEU A 97 -5.73 3.48 7.51
N ALA A 98 -5.36 2.26 7.92
CA ALA A 98 -3.97 1.84 7.98
C ALA A 98 -3.28 1.89 6.61
N ILE A 99 -3.97 1.46 5.53
CA ILE A 99 -3.46 1.54 4.16
C ILE A 99 -3.29 2.99 3.68
N LEU A 100 -4.22 3.88 4.03
CA LEU A 100 -4.13 5.30 3.71
C LEU A 100 -3.00 5.99 4.49
N GLU A 101 -2.81 5.64 5.76
CA GLU A 101 -1.70 6.15 6.57
C GLU A 101 -0.33 5.69 6.02
N ASP A 102 -0.22 4.42 5.62
CA ASP A 102 0.97 3.87 4.97
C ASP A 102 1.33 4.67 3.70
N ARG A 103 0.33 4.99 2.87
CA ARG A 103 0.50 5.81 1.66
C ARG A 103 1.04 7.20 2.02
N ASP A 104 0.46 7.85 3.01
CA ASP A 104 0.85 9.22 3.38
C ASP A 104 2.25 9.23 4.04
N ARG A 105 2.60 8.18 4.77
CA ARG A 105 3.96 7.99 5.31
C ARG A 105 4.98 7.79 4.19
N TYR A 106 4.65 7.00 3.16
CA TYR A 106 5.49 6.79 1.98
C TYR A 106 5.75 8.12 1.25
N MET A 107 4.71 8.91 0.99
CA MET A 107 4.84 10.22 0.34
C MET A 107 5.68 11.20 1.15
N ARG A 108 5.45 11.27 2.48
CA ARG A 108 6.24 12.13 3.37
C ARG A 108 7.72 11.77 3.36
N LYS A 109 8.03 10.46 3.36
CA LYS A 109 9.41 9.98 3.30
C LYS A 109 10.08 10.39 1.98
N HIS A 110 9.42 10.19 0.84
CA HIS A 110 9.99 10.57 -0.45
C HIS A 110 10.21 12.07 -0.60
N LEU A 111 9.26 12.89 -0.14
CA LEU A 111 9.42 14.34 -0.13
C LEU A 111 10.62 14.79 0.71
N ALA A 112 10.83 14.15 1.87
CA ALA A 112 11.97 14.43 2.74
C ALA A 112 13.30 14.00 2.09
N GLU A 113 13.34 12.84 1.42
CA GLU A 113 14.51 12.37 0.68
C GLU A 113 14.86 13.31 -0.48
N ASP A 114 13.86 13.77 -1.25
CA ASP A 114 14.06 14.73 -2.34
C ASP A 114 14.57 16.09 -1.84
N ALA A 115 14.04 16.57 -0.71
CA ALA A 115 14.52 17.79 -0.06
C ALA A 115 15.98 17.62 0.40
N GLN A 116 16.31 16.48 1.00
CA GLN A 116 17.67 16.18 1.46
C GLN A 116 18.65 16.03 0.29
N ALA A 117 18.22 15.45 -0.84
CA ALA A 117 19.02 15.35 -2.05
C ALA A 117 19.37 16.74 -2.61
N LYS A 118 18.37 17.64 -2.73
CA LYS A 118 18.58 19.03 -3.17
C LYS A 118 19.52 19.82 -2.27
N VAL A 119 19.37 19.65 -0.95
CA VAL A 119 20.28 20.27 0.03
C VAL A 119 21.70 19.70 -0.13
N SER A 120 21.83 18.38 -0.29
CA SER A 120 23.13 17.72 -0.49
C SER A 120 23.81 18.16 -1.79
N ASP A 121 23.04 18.33 -2.87
CA ASP A 121 23.54 18.87 -4.15
C ASP A 121 24.02 20.32 -4.00
N LEU A 122 23.29 21.16 -3.26
CA LEU A 122 23.73 22.54 -2.97
C LEU A 122 25.04 22.56 -2.19
N PHE A 123 25.21 21.71 -1.17
CA PHE A 123 26.48 21.62 -0.44
C PHE A 123 27.62 21.06 -1.30
N ARG A 124 27.32 20.19 -2.26
CA ARG A 124 28.33 19.53 -3.11
C ARG A 124 28.79 20.40 -4.28
N TYR A 125 27.91 21.23 -4.82
CA TYR A 125 28.17 22.01 -6.04
C TYR A 125 28.07 23.53 -5.85
N GLY A 126 27.42 24.02 -4.79
CA GLY A 126 27.11 25.44 -4.57
C GLY A 126 28.13 26.22 -3.74
N LEU A 127 29.21 25.59 -3.26
CA LEU A 127 30.29 26.26 -2.52
C LEU A 127 31.52 26.61 -3.38
N ASN A 128 31.54 26.27 -4.67
CA ASN A 128 32.47 26.88 -5.62
C ASN A 128 31.92 28.24 -6.07
N THR A 129 31.74 29.15 -5.12
CA THR A 129 31.97 30.56 -5.47
C THR A 129 33.47 30.67 -5.49
N ASP A 130 34.02 30.61 -6.69
CA ASP A 130 35.41 30.95 -6.92
C ASP A 130 35.63 32.32 -6.28
N ASP A 131 36.30 32.31 -5.13
CA ASP A 131 36.89 33.50 -4.52
C ASP A 131 38.07 33.83 -5.45
N THR A 132 37.76 34.28 -6.67
CA THR A 132 38.70 35.02 -7.50
C THR A 132 38.88 36.37 -6.83
N GLY A 133 39.67 36.36 -5.74
CA GLY A 133 40.33 37.54 -5.25
C GLY A 133 41.21 38.05 -6.39
N GLU A 134 40.68 39.04 -7.10
CA GLU A 134 41.48 40.00 -7.84
C GLU A 134 42.42 40.69 -6.82
N GLU A 135 43.72 40.43 -6.93
CA GLU A 135 44.85 41.39 -6.91
C GLU A 135 46.21 40.68 -6.82
#